data_AF-A0A1R3H5Z2-F1
#
_entry.id   AF-A0A1R3H5Z2-F1
#
_cell.length_a   1.000
_cell.length_b   1.000
_cell.length_c   1.000
_cell.angle_alpha   90.00
_cell.angle_beta   90.00
_cell.angle_gamma   90.00
#
_symmetry.space_group_name_H-M   'P 1'
#
loop_
_entity.id
_entity.type
_entity.pdbx_description
1 polymer ?
#
loop_
_entity_poly.entity_id
_entity_poly.type
_entity_poly.pdbx_seq_one_letter_code
_entity_poly.pdbx_strand_id
1 'polypeptide(L)'
;MSMGTFFIRYSGGMQSSYFVDLKDNFLNFVIKDQVGKISNHHMAFADSKANGANSPECMKLAGLFAVAIDCAKTGKTIEIPEDLCATEYPDFMGLKPSYPAKGILGTLYTELGEKVTKHSTAHFYNEKMEVEGMGDYVDNAVLLKEEYDAELKSLINTYGVNNERQLFLYNKGDDNSFLIQQRLQALVDKVIYKFRESDCENELAKASAWYHVTHHPKHKNGLISFPWCIHKEMIRIKNPE
;
A
#
# COMPACT_ATOMS: atom_id res chain seq x y z
N MET A 1 -46.15 7.86 -20.10
CA MET A 1 -44.74 7.43 -20.10
C MET A 1 -44.41 6.92 -18.71
N SER A 2 -44.09 5.63 -18.62
CA SER A 2 -43.92 4.86 -17.39
C SER A 2 -42.51 5.11 -16.81
N MET A 3 -42.44 5.54 -15.55
CA MET A 3 -41.26 5.28 -14.71
C MET A 3 -41.31 3.81 -14.29
N GLY A 4 -40.31 3.04 -14.74
CA GLY A 4 -40.13 1.65 -14.32
C GLY A 4 -39.47 1.56 -12.96
N THR A 5 -40.26 1.64 -11.89
CA THR A 5 -39.83 1.27 -10.54
C THR A 5 -39.75 -0.26 -10.48
N PHE A 6 -38.54 -0.82 -10.42
CA PHE A 6 -38.31 -2.24 -10.17
C PHE A 6 -38.69 -2.56 -8.72
N PHE A 7 -39.96 -2.86 -8.48
CA PHE A 7 -40.41 -3.50 -7.24
C PHE A 7 -40.10 -4.99 -7.34
N ILE A 8 -39.05 -5.44 -6.65
CA ILE A 8 -38.91 -6.86 -6.29
C ILE A 8 -40.01 -7.14 -5.26
N ARG A 9 -41.11 -7.77 -5.71
CA ARG A 9 -42.13 -8.33 -4.82
C ARG A 9 -41.48 -9.46 -4.03
N TYR A 10 -41.10 -9.17 -2.80
CA TYR A 10 -40.74 -10.18 -1.81
C TYR A 10 -42.03 -10.82 -1.25
N SER A 11 -42.37 -11.99 -1.78
CA SER A 11 -43.33 -12.91 -1.16
C SER A 11 -42.77 -13.38 0.18
N GLY A 12 -43.52 -13.10 1.24
CA GLY A 12 -43.11 -13.20 2.63
C GLY A 12 -42.87 -14.63 3.14
N GLY A 13 -42.07 -14.69 4.21
CA GLY A 13 -41.97 -15.84 5.11
C GLY A 13 -40.56 -16.39 5.32
N MET A 14 -39.66 -16.30 4.32
CA MET A 14 -38.42 -17.10 4.32
C MET A 14 -37.10 -16.30 4.15
N GLN A 15 -37.13 -14.96 4.13
CA GLN A 15 -35.94 -14.12 3.86
C GLN A 15 -35.54 -13.15 4.97
N SER A 16 -36.40 -12.97 5.99
CA SER A 16 -36.08 -12.08 7.10
C SER A 16 -34.98 -12.67 8.00
N SER A 17 -35.03 -13.98 8.28
CA SER A 17 -34.01 -14.65 9.10
C SER A 17 -32.64 -14.62 8.44
N TYR A 18 -32.53 -15.01 7.17
CA TYR A 18 -31.24 -15.02 6.44
C TYR A 18 -30.55 -13.66 6.39
N PHE A 19 -31.31 -12.57 6.22
CA PHE A 19 -30.72 -11.23 6.15
C PHE A 19 -30.32 -10.70 7.53
N VAL A 20 -31.04 -11.10 8.58
CA VAL A 20 -30.68 -10.84 9.98
C VAL A 20 -29.43 -11.64 10.34
N ASP A 21 -29.40 -12.94 10.03
CA ASP A 21 -28.25 -13.83 10.24
C ASP A 21 -27.00 -13.31 9.51
N LEU A 22 -27.13 -12.79 8.29
CA LEU A 22 -26.01 -12.20 7.54
C LEU A 22 -25.46 -10.94 8.21
N LYS A 23 -26.34 -10.05 8.70
CA LYS A 23 -25.94 -8.84 9.44
C LYS A 23 -25.23 -9.20 10.74
N ASP A 24 -25.78 -10.14 11.48
CA ASP A 24 -25.21 -10.59 12.76
C ASP A 24 -23.88 -11.30 12.53
N ASN A 25 -23.75 -12.10 11.47
CA ASN A 25 -22.49 -12.72 11.08
C ASN A 25 -21.43 -11.69 10.70
N PHE A 26 -21.80 -10.66 9.95
CA PHE A 26 -20.89 -9.57 9.58
C PHE A 26 -20.44 -8.76 10.81
N LEU A 27 -21.37 -8.38 11.69
CA LEU A 27 -21.03 -7.66 12.93
C LEU A 27 -20.14 -8.51 13.85
N ASN A 28 -20.46 -9.81 14.00
CA ASN A 28 -19.63 -10.74 14.76
C ASN A 28 -18.23 -10.87 14.16
N PHE A 29 -18.09 -10.90 12.84
CA PHE A 29 -16.79 -10.90 12.18
C PHE A 29 -16.02 -9.62 12.48
N VAL A 30 -16.60 -8.43 12.28
CA VAL A 30 -15.93 -7.14 12.54
C VAL A 30 -15.46 -7.03 14.01
N ILE A 31 -16.27 -7.51 14.95
CA ILE A 31 -15.95 -7.45 16.38
C ILE A 31 -14.94 -8.51 16.81
N LYS A 32 -15.03 -9.72 16.25
CA LYS A 32 -14.28 -10.90 16.71
C LYS A 32 -13.20 -11.36 15.73
N ASP A 33 -12.84 -10.57 14.72
CA ASP A 33 -11.84 -10.94 13.74
C ASP A 33 -10.52 -11.33 14.43
N GLN A 34 -10.04 -12.53 14.12
CA GLN A 34 -8.78 -13.08 14.63
C GLN A 34 -7.71 -13.18 13.53
N VAL A 35 -8.01 -12.85 12.27
CA VAL A 35 -7.09 -13.00 11.13
C VAL A 35 -5.77 -12.29 11.40
N GLY A 36 -5.84 -11.03 11.85
CA GLY A 36 -4.64 -10.25 12.21
C GLY A 36 -3.84 -10.86 13.37
N LYS A 37 -4.52 -11.39 14.40
CA LYS A 37 -3.86 -11.99 15.57
C LYS A 37 -3.18 -13.31 15.20
N ILE A 38 -3.86 -14.18 14.45
CA ILE A 38 -3.30 -15.44 13.96
C ILE A 38 -2.07 -15.19 13.11
N SER A 39 -2.12 -14.19 12.22
CA SER A 39 -0.96 -13.78 11.41
C SER A 39 0.21 -13.35 12.27
N ASN A 40 -0.02 -12.54 13.31
CA ASN A 40 1.03 -12.08 14.20
C ASN A 40 1.68 -13.23 14.97
N HIS A 41 0.90 -14.16 15.52
CA HIS A 41 1.45 -15.34 16.20
C HIS A 41 2.21 -16.23 15.21
N HIS A 42 1.69 -16.44 14.01
CA HIS A 42 2.35 -17.24 12.98
C HIS A 42 3.71 -16.64 12.62
N MET A 43 3.79 -15.32 12.45
CA MET A 43 5.04 -14.62 12.16
C MET A 43 6.06 -14.76 13.29
N ALA A 44 5.62 -14.63 14.56
CA ALA A 44 6.49 -14.79 15.72
C ALA A 44 7.03 -16.23 15.86
N PHE A 45 6.20 -17.25 15.62
CA PHE A 45 6.66 -18.64 15.60
C PHE A 45 7.57 -18.95 14.41
N ALA A 46 7.27 -18.41 13.23
CA ALA A 46 8.08 -18.63 12.04
C ALA A 46 9.49 -18.02 12.16
N ASP A 47 9.64 -16.92 12.90
CA ASP A 47 10.96 -16.31 13.15
C ASP A 47 11.72 -17.03 14.29
N SER A 48 11.02 -17.44 15.35
CA SER A 48 11.67 -18.02 16.55
C SER A 48 12.01 -19.52 16.45
N LYS A 49 11.29 -20.30 15.66
CA LYS A 49 11.45 -21.77 15.58
C LYS A 49 12.52 -22.15 14.57
N ALA A 50 13.31 -23.18 14.87
CA ALA A 50 14.36 -23.67 13.98
C ALA A 50 13.84 -24.13 12.60
N ASN A 51 12.64 -24.70 12.55
CA ASN A 51 11.99 -25.11 11.30
C ASN A 51 11.18 -23.98 10.63
N GLY A 52 11.22 -22.77 11.19
CA GLY A 52 10.50 -21.59 10.75
C GLY A 52 9.01 -21.85 10.50
N ALA A 53 8.53 -21.45 9.33
CA ALA A 53 7.14 -21.63 8.90
C ALA A 53 6.70 -23.11 8.80
N ASN A 54 7.63 -24.07 8.76
CA ASN A 54 7.32 -25.50 8.77
C ASN A 54 7.23 -26.08 10.20
N SER A 55 7.28 -25.23 11.24
CA SER A 55 7.02 -25.67 12.61
C SER A 55 5.58 -26.16 12.77
N PRO A 56 5.33 -27.15 13.65
CA PRO A 56 3.98 -27.63 13.93
C PRO A 56 3.00 -26.52 14.33
N GLU A 57 3.48 -25.52 15.08
CA GLU A 57 2.71 -24.36 15.51
C GLU A 57 2.29 -23.50 14.32
N CYS A 58 3.21 -23.17 13.41
CA CYS A 58 2.91 -22.43 12.18
C CYS A 58 1.91 -23.19 11.29
N MET A 59 2.08 -24.50 11.13
CA MET A 59 1.15 -25.31 10.33
C MET A 59 -0.27 -25.31 10.90
N LYS A 60 -0.42 -25.41 12.23
CA LYS A 60 -1.72 -25.30 12.91
C LYS A 60 -2.32 -23.90 12.75
N LEU A 61 -1.51 -22.85 12.93
CA LEU A 61 -1.94 -21.46 12.77
C LEU A 61 -2.37 -21.15 11.33
N ALA A 62 -1.69 -21.71 10.32
CA ALA A 62 -2.08 -21.60 8.93
C ALA A 62 -3.46 -22.23 8.66
N GLY A 63 -3.73 -23.38 9.28
CA GLY A 63 -5.07 -24.01 9.26
C GLY A 63 -6.14 -23.12 9.90
N LEU A 64 -5.86 -22.55 11.08
CA LEU A 64 -6.76 -21.61 11.73
C LEU A 64 -6.99 -20.34 10.91
N PHE A 65 -5.95 -19.83 10.25
CA PHE A 65 -6.04 -18.65 9.39
C PHE A 65 -6.98 -18.87 8.19
N ALA A 66 -6.91 -20.04 7.55
CA ALA A 66 -7.82 -20.39 6.47
C ALA A 66 -9.28 -20.42 6.94
N VAL A 67 -9.54 -20.99 8.12
CA VAL A 67 -10.89 -20.97 8.72
C VAL A 67 -11.32 -19.54 9.07
N ALA A 68 -10.42 -18.72 9.61
CA ALA A 68 -10.67 -17.33 10.02
C ALA A 68 -11.18 -16.47 8.86
N ILE A 69 -10.62 -16.65 7.67
CA ILE A 69 -11.04 -15.91 6.46
C ILE A 69 -12.49 -16.27 6.08
N ASP A 70 -12.88 -17.53 6.22
CA ASP A 70 -14.23 -17.98 5.91
C ASP A 70 -15.25 -17.64 7.01
N CYS A 71 -14.82 -17.28 8.22
CA CYS A 71 -15.69 -16.82 9.30
C CYS A 71 -16.57 -15.63 8.88
N ALA A 72 -16.06 -14.73 8.03
CA ALA A 72 -16.83 -13.62 7.47
C ALA A 72 -18.07 -14.08 6.68
N LYS A 73 -18.01 -15.29 6.11
CA LYS A 73 -19.11 -15.89 5.32
C LYS A 73 -20.01 -16.76 6.17
N THR A 74 -19.46 -17.46 7.16
CA THR A 74 -20.18 -18.50 7.90
C THR A 74 -20.65 -18.07 9.30
N GLY A 75 -20.23 -16.92 9.81
CA GLY A 75 -20.56 -16.45 11.16
C GLY A 75 -19.92 -17.24 12.30
N LYS A 76 -19.02 -18.18 11.99
CA LYS A 76 -18.36 -19.01 13.01
C LYS A 76 -17.30 -18.17 13.70
N THR A 77 -17.23 -18.27 15.02
CA THR A 77 -16.12 -17.68 15.79
C THR A 77 -15.04 -18.74 16.00
N ILE A 78 -13.78 -18.35 15.87
CA ILE A 78 -12.63 -19.18 16.21
C ILE A 78 -11.89 -18.57 17.38
N GLU A 79 -11.35 -19.42 18.24
CA GLU A 79 -10.46 -19.02 19.31
C GLU A 79 -9.08 -19.61 19.03
N ILE A 80 -8.04 -18.84 19.36
CA ILE A 80 -6.66 -19.27 19.21
C ILE A 80 -6.31 -20.06 20.48
N PRO A 81 -5.94 -21.35 20.36
CA PRO A 81 -5.48 -22.14 21.49
C PRO A 81 -4.29 -21.48 22.20
N GLU A 82 -4.20 -21.62 23.53
CA GLU A 82 -3.13 -21.00 24.32
C GLU A 82 -1.73 -21.47 23.89
N ASP A 83 -1.58 -22.72 23.43
CA ASP A 83 -0.32 -23.26 22.90
C ASP A 83 0.11 -22.62 21.56
N LEU A 84 -0.79 -21.89 20.91
CA LEU A 84 -0.57 -21.16 19.66
C LEU A 84 -0.53 -19.64 19.86
N CYS A 85 -0.44 -19.19 21.10
CA CYS A 85 -0.22 -17.79 21.44
C CYS A 85 1.27 -17.52 21.68
N ALA A 86 1.89 -16.75 20.79
CA ALA A 86 3.27 -16.30 20.96
C ALA A 86 3.40 -15.36 22.17
N THR A 87 4.37 -15.63 23.05
CA THR A 87 4.63 -14.85 24.27
C THR A 87 5.51 -13.63 24.03
N GLU A 88 6.39 -13.70 23.02
CA GLU A 88 7.28 -12.61 22.61
C GLU A 88 7.29 -12.49 21.08
N TYR A 89 7.54 -11.29 20.57
CA TYR A 89 7.49 -10.98 19.15
C TYR A 89 8.85 -10.49 18.61
N PRO A 90 9.16 -10.78 17.34
CA PRO A 90 10.26 -10.11 16.64
C PRO A 90 10.16 -8.59 16.76
N ASP A 91 11.28 -7.92 17.04
CA ASP A 91 11.37 -6.47 17.17
C ASP A 91 10.88 -5.69 15.94
N PHE A 92 11.08 -6.23 14.74
CA PHE A 92 10.58 -5.65 13.50
C PHE A 92 9.05 -5.56 13.42
N MET A 93 8.30 -6.31 14.24
CA MET A 93 6.84 -6.26 14.30
C MET A 93 6.33 -5.08 15.16
N GLY A 94 7.18 -4.46 15.99
CA GLY A 94 6.78 -3.35 16.85
C GLY A 94 5.80 -3.72 17.97
N LEU A 95 5.64 -5.01 18.28
CA LEU A 95 4.78 -5.53 19.35
C LEU A 95 5.62 -5.82 20.61
N LYS A 96 5.04 -5.69 21.80
CA LYS A 96 5.71 -5.96 23.08
C LYS A 96 5.02 -7.12 23.81
N PRO A 97 5.78 -7.98 24.54
CA PRO A 97 7.24 -7.98 24.67
C PRO A 97 7.95 -8.44 23.38
N SER A 98 9.19 -7.98 23.18
CA SER A 98 9.92 -8.14 21.91
C SER A 98 11.35 -8.67 22.07
N TYR A 99 11.83 -9.46 21.10
CA TYR A 99 13.22 -9.91 20.99
C TYR A 99 13.89 -9.43 19.68
N PRO A 100 15.22 -9.22 19.66
CA PRO A 100 15.92 -8.84 18.43
C PRO A 100 15.93 -10.01 17.44
N ALA A 101 15.27 -9.83 16.29
CA ALA A 101 15.17 -10.86 15.28
C ALA A 101 16.51 -11.05 14.54
N LYS A 102 16.96 -12.30 14.44
CA LYS A 102 18.23 -12.65 13.76
C LYS A 102 18.03 -13.27 12.38
N GLY A 103 16.79 -13.54 11.99
CA GLY A 103 16.44 -14.02 10.66
C GLY A 103 16.61 -12.95 9.58
N ILE A 104 16.38 -13.33 8.33
CA ILE A 104 16.59 -12.44 7.18
C ILE A 104 15.75 -11.16 7.28
N LEU A 105 14.52 -11.25 7.82
CA LEU A 105 13.63 -10.12 8.03
C LEU A 105 14.17 -9.18 9.12
N GLY A 106 14.69 -9.74 10.21
CA GLY A 106 15.35 -8.97 11.27
C GLY A 106 16.58 -8.23 10.76
N THR A 107 17.46 -8.92 10.03
CA THR A 107 18.64 -8.30 9.41
C THR A 107 18.25 -7.16 8.48
N LEU A 108 17.27 -7.38 7.60
CA LEU A 108 16.75 -6.35 6.71
C LEU A 108 16.18 -5.16 7.51
N TYR A 109 15.40 -5.43 8.56
CA TYR A 109 14.83 -4.39 9.40
C TYR A 109 15.92 -3.54 10.09
N THR A 110 16.96 -4.18 10.64
CA THR A 110 18.10 -3.47 11.26
C THR A 110 18.87 -2.64 10.23
N GLU A 111 19.23 -3.23 9.08
CA GLU A 111 20.00 -2.52 8.04
C GLU A 111 19.21 -1.34 7.45
N LEU A 112 17.90 -1.51 7.25
CA LEU A 112 17.04 -0.45 6.74
C LEU A 112 16.81 0.63 7.79
N GLY A 113 16.62 0.28 9.07
CA GLY A 113 16.46 1.23 10.16
C GLY A 113 17.61 2.24 10.25
N GLU A 114 18.84 1.81 9.96
CA GLU A 114 20.04 2.66 10.00
C GLU A 114 20.35 3.39 8.68
N LYS A 115 19.98 2.82 7.52
CA LYS A 115 20.43 3.30 6.18
C LYS A 115 19.37 3.98 5.33
N VAL A 116 18.08 3.91 5.68
CA VAL A 116 16.96 4.42 4.86
C VAL A 116 17.00 5.95 4.64
N THR A 117 17.88 6.68 5.32
CA THR A 117 18.10 8.12 5.11
C THR A 117 19.08 8.46 3.98
N LYS A 118 19.81 7.49 3.39
CA LYS A 118 20.90 7.74 2.43
C LYS A 118 20.84 6.95 1.12
N HIS A 119 19.65 6.65 0.60
CA HIS A 119 19.57 6.15 -0.78
C HIS A 119 19.65 7.31 -1.76
N SER A 120 20.87 7.58 -2.22
CA SER A 120 21.15 8.41 -3.40
C SER A 120 20.38 7.86 -4.59
N THR A 121 19.52 8.68 -5.18
CA THR A 121 18.73 8.37 -6.38
C THR A 121 19.58 7.99 -7.60
N ALA A 122 20.89 8.31 -7.56
CA ALA A 122 21.83 8.10 -8.64
C ALA A 122 22.01 6.62 -9.07
N HIS A 123 21.69 5.65 -8.21
CA HIS A 123 21.88 4.23 -8.53
C HIS A 123 20.68 3.54 -9.19
N PHE A 124 19.55 4.24 -9.38
CA PHE A 124 18.30 3.66 -9.90
C PHE A 124 17.87 4.22 -11.25
N TYR A 125 18.70 5.05 -11.88
CA TYR A 125 18.40 5.57 -13.22
C TYR A 125 18.54 4.44 -14.26
N ASN A 126 17.45 4.15 -14.97
CA ASN A 126 17.40 3.17 -16.03
C ASN A 126 17.35 3.88 -17.37
N GLU A 127 18.45 3.84 -18.12
CA GLU A 127 18.56 4.42 -19.46
C GLU A 127 17.52 3.85 -20.44
N LYS A 128 17.01 2.63 -20.22
CA LYS A 128 15.95 2.05 -21.05
C LYS A 128 14.60 2.75 -20.92
N MET A 129 14.47 3.68 -19.97
CA MET A 129 13.28 4.51 -19.83
C MET A 129 13.34 5.76 -20.72
N GLU A 130 14.47 6.00 -21.41
CA GLU A 130 14.63 7.12 -22.32
C GLU A 130 13.99 6.83 -23.68
N VAL A 131 13.16 7.76 -24.13
CA VAL A 131 12.48 7.71 -25.44
C VAL A 131 12.98 8.86 -26.31
N GLU A 132 13.14 8.63 -27.60
CA GLU A 132 13.54 9.66 -28.56
C GLU A 132 12.52 10.81 -28.59
N GLY A 133 13.01 12.05 -28.64
CA GLY A 133 12.16 13.26 -28.56
C GLY A 133 11.83 13.72 -27.13
N MET A 134 12.38 13.06 -26.10
CA MET A 134 12.19 13.47 -24.70
C MET A 134 12.67 14.91 -24.42
N GLY A 135 13.75 15.33 -25.09
CA GLY A 135 14.42 16.62 -24.84
C GLY A 135 13.49 17.82 -24.88
N ASP A 136 12.50 17.80 -25.78
CA ASP A 136 11.54 18.88 -25.99
C ASP A 136 10.58 19.06 -24.79
N TYR A 137 10.45 18.03 -23.96
CA TYR A 137 9.52 18.02 -22.82
C TYR A 137 10.22 18.19 -21.46
N VAL A 138 11.55 18.27 -21.42
CA VAL A 138 12.33 18.35 -20.18
C VAL A 138 12.01 19.62 -19.40
N ASP A 139 11.99 20.78 -20.06
CA ASP A 139 11.74 22.06 -19.39
C ASP A 139 10.34 22.12 -18.77
N ASN A 140 9.34 21.61 -19.47
CA ASN A 140 7.98 21.49 -18.94
C ASN A 140 7.93 20.52 -17.75
N ALA A 141 8.63 19.39 -17.84
CA ALA A 141 8.70 18.41 -16.77
C ALA A 141 9.38 18.95 -15.50
N VAL A 142 10.41 19.80 -15.62
CA VAL A 142 11.06 20.48 -14.49
C VAL A 142 10.06 21.40 -13.79
N LEU A 143 9.36 22.25 -14.52
CA LEU A 143 8.39 23.19 -13.95
C LEU A 143 7.26 22.46 -13.21
N LEU A 144 6.70 21.41 -13.81
CA LEU A 144 5.64 20.62 -13.19
C LEU A 144 6.13 19.83 -11.97
N LYS A 145 7.37 19.33 -12.02
CA LYS A 145 7.98 18.66 -10.86
C LYS A 145 8.18 19.62 -9.70
N GLU A 146 8.64 20.85 -9.95
CA GLU A 146 8.86 21.84 -8.90
C GLU A 146 7.55 22.19 -8.18
N GLU A 147 6.45 22.38 -8.94
CA GLU A 147 5.13 22.61 -8.37
C GLU A 147 4.64 21.41 -7.55
N TYR A 148 4.78 20.19 -8.08
CA TYR A 148 4.43 18.96 -7.38
C TYR A 148 5.21 18.78 -6.09
N ASP A 149 6.54 18.94 -6.14
CA ASP A 149 7.43 18.78 -5.00
C ASP A 149 7.13 19.82 -3.91
N ALA A 150 6.75 21.04 -4.28
CA ALA A 150 6.34 22.08 -3.34
C ALA A 150 5.02 21.72 -2.62
N GLU A 151 4.01 21.27 -3.36
CA GLU A 151 2.73 20.85 -2.78
C GLU A 151 2.87 19.60 -1.91
N LEU A 152 3.66 18.61 -2.36
CA LEU A 152 3.90 17.39 -1.60
C LEU A 152 4.64 17.68 -0.28
N LYS A 153 5.66 18.54 -0.31
CA LYS A 153 6.33 19.02 0.93
C LYS A 153 5.37 19.74 1.86
N SER A 154 4.46 20.54 1.32
CA SER A 154 3.43 21.22 2.11
C SER A 154 2.51 20.23 2.82
N LEU A 155 2.08 19.16 2.13
CA LEU A 155 1.31 18.07 2.76
C LEU A 155 2.12 17.36 3.85
N ILE A 156 3.36 16.98 3.57
CA ILE A 156 4.26 16.32 4.53
C ILE A 156 4.39 17.16 5.80
N ASN A 157 4.66 18.46 5.67
CA ASN A 157 4.82 19.37 6.79
C ASN A 157 3.52 19.62 7.57
N THR A 158 2.38 19.75 6.86
CA THR A 158 1.08 20.03 7.47
C THR A 158 0.62 18.89 8.37
N TYR A 159 0.89 17.65 7.97
CA TYR A 159 0.46 16.44 8.69
C TYR A 159 1.56 15.80 9.54
N GLY A 160 2.74 16.43 9.65
CA GLY A 160 3.85 15.92 10.46
C GLY A 160 4.39 14.56 9.99
N VAL A 161 4.28 14.26 8.70
CA VAL A 161 4.79 13.02 8.11
C VAL A 161 6.31 13.15 7.93
N ASN A 162 7.09 12.09 8.17
CA ASN A 162 8.55 12.20 8.15
C ASN A 162 9.15 12.11 6.74
N ASN A 163 8.48 11.41 5.82
CA ASN A 163 8.97 11.22 4.46
C ASN A 163 7.84 10.93 3.46
N GLU A 164 8.16 11.09 2.19
CA GLU A 164 7.26 10.81 1.06
C GLU A 164 6.66 9.40 1.11
N ARG A 165 7.48 8.38 1.39
CA ARG A 165 7.00 6.98 1.43
C ARG A 165 5.93 6.79 2.49
N GLN A 166 6.11 7.40 3.66
CA GLN A 166 5.15 7.36 4.75
C GLN A 166 3.84 8.06 4.37
N LEU A 167 3.88 9.08 3.51
CA LEU A 167 2.68 9.74 3.00
C LEU A 167 1.86 8.81 2.10
N PHE A 168 2.51 8.10 1.17
CA PHE A 168 1.84 7.13 0.28
C PHE A 168 1.40 5.85 0.99
N LEU A 169 2.17 5.41 1.98
CA LEU A 169 1.84 4.25 2.83
C LEU A 169 0.99 4.64 4.03
N TYR A 170 0.50 5.89 4.11
CA TYR A 170 -0.27 6.37 5.24
C TYR A 170 -1.61 5.65 5.28
N ASN A 171 -1.63 4.55 6.02
CA ASN A 171 -2.78 3.70 6.24
C ASN A 171 -2.69 3.17 7.67
N LYS A 172 -3.03 4.01 8.65
CA LYS A 172 -3.20 3.57 10.03
C LYS A 172 -4.13 4.53 10.73
N GLY A 173 -5.33 4.06 11.08
CA GLY A 173 -6.14 4.35 12.27
C GLY A 173 -6.28 5.78 12.84
N ASP A 174 -5.67 6.80 12.26
CA ASP A 174 -5.72 8.20 12.68
C ASP A 174 -6.87 8.90 11.98
N ASP A 175 -7.56 9.77 12.72
CA ASP A 175 -8.73 10.54 12.25
C ASP A 175 -8.46 11.34 10.96
N ASN A 176 -7.19 11.67 10.70
CA ASN A 176 -6.78 12.47 9.53
C ASN A 176 -6.35 11.63 8.31
N SER A 177 -6.27 10.30 8.42
CA SER A 177 -5.81 9.43 7.32
C SER A 177 -6.63 9.61 6.03
N PHE A 178 -7.94 9.72 6.17
CA PHE A 178 -8.85 9.97 5.04
C PHE A 178 -8.55 11.31 4.35
N LEU A 179 -8.35 12.39 5.11
CA LEU A 179 -8.12 13.73 4.56
C LEU A 179 -6.77 13.81 3.84
N ILE A 180 -5.74 13.16 4.40
CA ILE A 180 -4.41 13.07 3.78
C ILE A 180 -4.51 12.34 2.44
N GLN A 181 -5.18 11.20 2.41
CA GLN A 181 -5.40 10.43 1.18
C GLN A 181 -6.20 11.24 0.15
N GLN A 182 -7.25 11.95 0.55
CA GLN A 182 -8.05 12.78 -0.35
C GLN A 182 -7.22 13.93 -0.95
N ARG A 183 -6.39 14.60 -0.15
CA ARG A 183 -5.51 15.69 -0.64
C ARG A 183 -4.41 15.17 -1.54
N LEU A 184 -3.81 14.03 -1.20
CA LEU A 184 -2.83 13.37 -2.04
C LEU A 184 -3.43 12.97 -3.38
N GLN A 185 -4.65 12.40 -3.37
CA GLN A 185 -5.37 12.05 -4.58
C GLN A 185 -5.65 13.28 -5.45
N ALA A 186 -6.12 14.38 -4.85
CA ALA A 186 -6.36 15.62 -5.57
C ALA A 186 -5.08 16.20 -6.21
N LEU A 187 -3.94 16.11 -5.52
CA LEU A 187 -2.63 16.51 -6.06
C LEU A 187 -2.24 15.64 -7.26
N VAL A 188 -2.38 14.31 -7.12
CA VAL A 188 -2.08 13.36 -8.21
C VAL A 188 -3.00 13.61 -9.42
N ASP A 189 -4.29 13.80 -9.20
CA ASP A 189 -5.26 14.08 -10.26
C ASP A 189 -4.95 15.39 -10.99
N LYS A 190 -4.55 16.43 -10.25
CA LYS A 190 -4.10 17.72 -10.81
C LYS A 190 -2.87 17.53 -11.71
N VAL A 191 -1.89 16.74 -11.28
CA VAL A 191 -0.70 16.45 -12.08
C VAL A 191 -1.05 15.64 -13.33
N ILE A 192 -1.90 14.63 -13.22
CA ILE A 192 -2.38 13.83 -14.36
C ILE A 192 -3.15 14.71 -15.35
N TYR A 193 -3.97 15.64 -14.86
CA TYR A 193 -4.67 16.59 -15.72
C TYR A 193 -3.69 17.44 -16.53
N LYS A 194 -2.68 18.02 -15.88
CA LYS A 194 -1.62 18.78 -16.57
C LYS A 194 -0.77 17.92 -17.51
N PHE A 195 -0.65 16.62 -17.21
CA PHE A 195 -0.01 15.69 -18.14
C PHE A 195 -0.81 15.57 -19.45
N ARG A 196 -2.14 15.52 -19.38
CA ARG A 196 -3.02 15.34 -20.54
C ARG A 196 -3.35 16.61 -21.29
N GLU A 197 -3.32 17.76 -20.62
CA GLU A 197 -3.67 19.06 -21.22
C GLU A 197 -2.64 19.55 -22.23
N SER A 198 -1.36 19.19 -22.08
CA SER A 198 -0.37 19.60 -23.08
C SER A 198 -0.53 18.76 -24.34
N ASP A 199 -0.77 19.41 -25.47
CA ASP A 199 -0.70 18.76 -26.77
C ASP A 199 0.71 18.16 -26.97
N CYS A 200 0.77 16.85 -27.20
CA CYS A 200 2.01 16.16 -27.51
C CYS A 200 1.77 15.11 -28.61
N GLU A 201 2.72 15.01 -29.53
CA GLU A 201 2.68 13.96 -30.57
C GLU A 201 3.07 12.59 -29.99
N ASN A 202 3.87 12.58 -28.93
CA ASN A 202 4.36 11.36 -28.29
C ASN A 202 4.27 11.43 -26.75
N GLU A 203 3.19 10.86 -26.20
CA GLU A 203 2.97 10.75 -24.75
C GLU A 203 4.11 10.01 -24.02
N LEU A 204 4.77 9.06 -24.69
CA LEU A 204 5.86 8.26 -24.10
C LEU A 204 7.14 9.09 -23.96
N ALA A 205 7.45 9.96 -24.92
CA ALA A 205 8.57 10.90 -24.83
C ALA A 205 8.37 11.89 -23.67
N LYS A 206 7.13 12.34 -23.46
CA LYS A 206 6.78 13.18 -22.31
C LYS A 206 6.92 12.44 -20.98
N ALA A 207 6.42 11.21 -20.90
CA ALA A 207 6.55 10.38 -19.69
C ALA A 207 8.02 10.05 -19.36
N SER A 208 8.82 9.78 -20.38
CA SER A 208 10.28 9.64 -20.27
C SER A 208 10.92 10.90 -19.67
N ALA A 209 10.48 12.10 -20.07
CA ALA A 209 11.03 13.36 -19.56
C ALA A 209 10.78 13.52 -18.06
N TRP A 210 9.58 13.13 -17.61
CA TRP A 210 9.21 13.15 -16.20
C TRP A 210 10.04 12.17 -15.37
N TYR A 211 10.33 10.99 -15.92
CA TYR A 211 11.23 10.02 -15.32
C TYR A 211 12.66 10.56 -15.22
N HIS A 212 13.18 11.12 -16.30
CA HIS A 212 14.53 11.69 -16.36
C HIS A 212 14.71 12.79 -15.33
N VAL A 213 13.82 13.78 -15.33
CA VAL A 213 13.89 14.91 -14.40
C VAL A 213 13.80 14.45 -12.94
N THR A 214 13.18 13.31 -12.65
CA THR A 214 13.02 12.79 -11.29
C THR A 214 14.15 11.87 -10.83
N HIS A 215 14.68 11.02 -11.70
CA HIS A 215 15.61 9.96 -11.30
C HIS A 215 17.04 10.17 -11.80
N HIS A 216 17.27 11.06 -12.77
CA HIS A 216 18.59 11.25 -13.35
C HIS A 216 19.54 11.93 -12.35
N PRO A 217 20.79 11.46 -12.20
CA PRO A 217 21.74 11.95 -11.19
C PRO A 217 22.12 13.43 -11.29
N LYS A 218 21.86 14.06 -12.45
CA LYS A 218 22.04 15.51 -12.65
C LYS A 218 21.05 16.34 -11.81
N HIS A 219 19.88 15.79 -11.48
CA HIS A 219 18.87 16.48 -10.68
C HIS A 219 18.98 16.05 -9.22
N LYS A 220 19.14 17.02 -8.30
CA LYS A 220 19.16 16.77 -6.86
C LYS A 220 17.73 16.55 -6.35
N ASN A 221 17.27 15.32 -6.35
CA ASN A 221 15.88 15.03 -6.00
C ASN A 221 15.76 14.27 -4.68
N GLY A 222 15.06 14.89 -3.73
CA GLY A 222 14.66 14.27 -2.46
C GLY A 222 13.30 13.55 -2.53
N LEU A 223 12.52 13.80 -3.59
CA LEU A 223 11.19 13.23 -3.82
C LEU A 223 11.16 12.48 -5.15
N ILE A 224 10.63 11.26 -5.13
CA ILE A 224 10.72 10.27 -6.22
C ILE A 224 9.36 9.87 -6.82
N SER A 225 8.24 10.32 -6.26
CA SER A 225 6.90 9.86 -6.66
C SER A 225 6.34 10.49 -7.94
N PHE A 226 6.87 11.64 -8.38
CA PHE A 226 6.34 12.42 -9.50
C PHE A 226 6.00 11.58 -10.77
N PRO A 227 6.91 10.80 -11.37
CA PRO A 227 6.63 10.04 -12.58
C PRO A 227 5.68 8.85 -12.34
N TRP A 228 5.50 8.43 -11.08
CA TRP A 228 4.58 7.35 -10.73
C TRP A 228 3.11 7.80 -10.76
N CYS A 229 2.84 9.11 -10.82
CA CYS A 229 1.49 9.62 -11.09
C CYS A 229 0.97 9.13 -12.46
N ILE A 230 1.87 8.94 -13.43
CA ILE A 230 1.60 8.44 -14.79
C ILE A 230 2.13 7.01 -14.97
N HIS A 231 1.87 6.15 -13.98
CA HIS A 231 2.39 4.78 -13.96
C HIS A 231 2.02 3.95 -15.21
N LYS A 232 0.90 4.25 -15.87
CA LYS A 232 0.45 3.51 -17.07
C LYS A 232 1.41 3.72 -18.23
N GLU A 233 1.80 4.96 -18.46
CA GLU A 233 2.73 5.40 -19.49
C GLU A 233 4.13 4.86 -19.18
N MET A 234 4.53 4.89 -17.90
CA MET A 234 5.79 4.29 -17.45
C MET A 234 5.89 2.79 -17.71
N ILE A 235 4.78 2.05 -17.51
CA ILE A 235 4.71 0.62 -17.81
C ILE A 235 4.81 0.37 -19.32
N ARG A 236 4.15 1.20 -20.14
CA ARG A 236 4.21 1.12 -21.61
C ARG A 236 5.62 1.34 -22.15
N ILE A 237 6.41 2.25 -21.56
CA ILE A 237 7.83 2.43 -21.93
C ILE A 237 8.63 1.16 -21.67
N LYS A 238 8.39 0.51 -20.51
CA LYS A 238 9.15 -0.68 -20.11
C LYS A 238 8.76 -1.94 -20.91
N ASN A 239 7.49 -2.04 -21.29
CA ASN A 239 6.94 -3.13 -22.07
C ASN A 239 6.32 -2.56 -23.37
N PRO A 240 7.15 -2.18 -24.35
CA PRO A 240 6.64 -1.80 -25.66
C PRO A 240 5.96 -3.01 -26.31
N GLU A 241 4.79 -2.79 -26.92
CA GLU A 241 4.03 -3.80 -27.68
C GLU A 241 4.78 -4.30 -28.92
#